data_AF-A0A1Y3MKH0-F1
#
_entry.id   AF-A0A1Y3MKH0-F1
#
_cell.length_a   1.000
_cell.length_b   1.000
_cell.length_c   1.000
_cell.angle_alpha   90.00
_cell.angle_beta   90.00
_cell.angle_gamma   90.00
#
_symmetry.space_group_name_H-M   'P 1'
#
loop_
_entity.id
_entity.type
_entity.pdbx_description
1 polymer ?
#
loop_
_entity_poly.entity_id
_entity_poly.type
_entity_poly.pdbx_seq_one_letter_code
_entity_poly.pdbx_strand_id
1 'polypeptide(L)'
;MYNKHFESQGHKSGGYPFFKQTDPREWEETYQEHNILWLQIDTDDSLGIMWGDCGIANFFVRKEDLLNLNFSNVLYNWDCC
;
A
#
# COMPACT_ATOMS: atom_id res chain seq x y z
N MET A 1 -16.27 13.21 16.97
CA MET A 1 -15.24 13.99 16.25
C MET A 1 -13.96 13.17 16.19
N TYR A 2 -13.76 12.39 15.13
CA TYR A 2 -12.58 11.52 14.97
C TYR A 2 -12.18 11.41 13.49
N ASN A 3 -12.14 12.55 12.78
CA ASN A 3 -11.84 12.61 11.34
C ASN A 3 -11.08 13.89 10.99
N LYS A 4 -10.00 14.17 11.69
CA LYS A 4 -8.99 15.12 11.22
C LYS A 4 -7.63 14.45 11.40
N HIS A 5 -6.97 14.18 10.27
CA HIS A 5 -5.53 13.89 10.12
C HIS A 5 -5.05 12.46 9.82
N PHE A 6 -5.91 11.51 9.46
CA PHE A 6 -5.45 10.31 8.73
C PHE A 6 -6.10 10.29 7.35
N GLU A 7 -5.54 11.09 6.43
CA GLU A 7 -5.90 10.96 5.02
C GLU A 7 -5.46 9.56 4.56
N SER A 8 -6.39 8.81 3.99
CA SER A 8 -6.12 7.47 3.47
C SER A 8 -5.22 7.53 2.23
N GLN A 9 -5.37 8.59 1.44
CA GLN A 9 -4.58 8.91 0.26
C GLN A 9 -3.25 9.58 0.61
N GLY A 10 -2.36 9.70 -0.38
CA GLY A 10 -1.03 10.29 -0.25
C GLY A 10 0.07 9.27 0.03
N HIS A 11 1.31 9.76 -0.08
CA HIS A 11 2.52 8.99 0.20
C HIS A 11 2.66 8.72 1.70
N LYS A 12 2.90 7.47 2.10
CA LYS A 12 3.11 7.12 3.51
C LYS A 12 3.86 5.81 3.70
N SER A 13 4.39 5.62 4.89
CA SER A 13 4.95 4.36 5.38
C SER A 13 4.21 3.96 6.65
N GLY A 14 3.79 2.71 6.76
CA GLY A 14 2.91 2.26 7.84
C GLY A 14 1.46 2.76 7.70
N GLY A 15 0.66 2.44 8.72
CA GLY A 15 -0.77 2.78 8.76
C GLY A 15 -1.64 1.85 7.91
N TYR A 16 -2.84 2.31 7.56
CA TYR A 16 -3.81 1.56 6.76
C TYR A 16 -3.69 1.91 5.27
N PRO A 17 -3.66 0.93 4.35
CA PRO A 17 -3.56 1.20 2.92
C PRO A 17 -4.81 1.85 2.34
N PHE A 18 -4.62 2.50 1.19
CA PHE A 18 -5.68 2.95 0.32
C PHE A 18 -5.54 2.28 -1.06
N PHE A 19 -6.68 1.98 -1.66
CA PHE A 19 -6.84 1.32 -2.94
C PHE A 19 -7.90 2.08 -3.74
N LYS A 20 -7.74 2.19 -5.05
CA LYS A 20 -8.79 2.71 -5.95
C LYS A 20 -9.83 1.64 -6.27
N GLN A 21 -9.38 0.39 -6.36
CA GLN A 21 -10.20 -0.78 -6.63
C GLN A 21 -10.36 -1.57 -5.34
N THR A 22 -9.96 -2.84 -5.32
CA THR A 22 -10.09 -3.67 -4.12
C THR A 22 -8.76 -4.18 -3.62
N ASP A 23 -8.67 -4.34 -2.30
CA ASP A 23 -7.53 -4.94 -1.62
C ASP A 23 -7.31 -6.38 -2.16
N PRO A 24 -6.14 -6.67 -2.77
CA PRO A 24 -5.87 -8.00 -3.32
C PRO A 24 -5.81 -9.09 -2.24
N ARG A 25 -5.65 -8.71 -0.96
CA ARG A 25 -5.57 -9.63 0.18
C ARG A 25 -6.94 -10.19 0.60
N GLU A 26 -8.04 -9.64 0.08
CA GLU A 26 -9.39 -10.13 0.37
C GLU A 26 -9.70 -11.48 -0.31
N TRP A 27 -9.04 -11.79 -1.43
CA TRP A 27 -9.37 -12.95 -2.26
C TRP A 27 -8.22 -13.93 -2.43
N GLU A 28 -6.98 -13.46 -2.34
CA GLU A 28 -5.79 -14.28 -2.52
C GLU A 28 -5.25 -14.70 -1.15
N GLU A 29 -5.49 -15.96 -0.78
CA GLU A 29 -5.10 -16.52 0.53
C GLU A 29 -3.59 -16.37 0.78
N THR A 30 -2.77 -16.48 -0.26
CA THR A 30 -1.31 -16.34 -0.13
C THR A 30 -0.84 -14.93 0.25
N TYR A 31 -1.70 -13.91 0.10
CA TYR A 31 -1.39 -12.51 0.42
C TYR A 31 -1.90 -12.05 1.79
N GLN A 32 -2.70 -12.87 2.47
CA GLN A 32 -3.31 -12.50 3.76
C GLN A 32 -2.28 -12.26 4.87
N GLU A 33 -1.10 -12.89 4.79
CA GLU A 33 -0.01 -12.68 5.75
C GLU A 33 0.70 -11.32 5.56
N HIS A 34 0.57 -10.68 4.40
CA HIS A 34 1.16 -9.38 4.08
C HIS A 34 0.33 -8.23 4.68
N ASN A 35 0.24 -8.22 6.01
CA ASN A 35 -0.64 -7.36 6.76
C ASN A 35 -0.05 -5.99 7.14
N ILE A 36 1.26 -5.78 6.96
CA ILE A 36 1.92 -4.50 7.25
C ILE A 36 2.10 -3.71 5.96
N LEU A 37 1.48 -2.53 5.87
CA LEU A 37 1.81 -1.56 4.83
C LEU A 37 3.21 -1.00 5.10
N TRP A 38 4.18 -1.35 4.26
CA TRP A 38 5.53 -0.83 4.38
C TRP A 38 5.66 0.53 3.70
N LEU A 39 5.12 0.66 2.49
CA LEU A 39 5.17 1.90 1.70
C LEU A 39 3.91 2.01 0.84
N GLN A 40 3.38 3.22 0.73
CA GLN A 40 2.35 3.61 -0.22
C GLN A 40 2.85 4.85 -0.96
N ILE A 41 2.72 4.81 -2.28
CA ILE A 41 3.10 5.90 -3.18
C ILE A 41 1.87 6.24 -4.00
N ASP A 42 1.33 7.44 -3.79
CA ASP A 42 0.20 7.94 -4.57
C ASP A 42 0.68 8.52 -5.90
N THR A 43 -0.25 8.80 -6.80
CA THR A 43 0.04 9.67 -7.94
C THR A 43 0.39 11.07 -7.42
N ASP A 44 1.45 11.66 -7.96
CA ASP A 44 1.95 12.98 -7.58
C ASP A 44 2.60 13.67 -8.77
N ASP A 45 1.84 14.55 -9.41
CA ASP A 45 2.26 15.33 -10.57
C ASP A 45 3.47 16.24 -10.27
N SER A 46 3.61 16.70 -9.01
CA SER A 46 4.72 17.59 -8.63
C SER A 46 6.07 16.86 -8.60
N LEU A 47 6.03 15.55 -8.37
CA LEU A 47 7.19 14.66 -8.37
C LEU A 47 7.30 13.82 -9.66
N GLY A 48 6.35 13.97 -10.59
CA GLY A 48 6.30 13.20 -11.83
C GLY A 48 5.97 11.71 -11.63
N ILE A 49 5.25 11.37 -10.55
CA ILE A 49 4.83 10.01 -10.23
C ILE A 49 3.42 9.79 -10.76
N MET A 50 3.22 8.79 -11.62
CA MET A 50 1.92 8.47 -12.20
C MET A 50 1.69 6.96 -12.22
N TRP A 51 0.53 6.54 -11.71
CA TRP A 51 0.09 5.15 -11.70
C TRP A 51 -1.16 5.01 -12.58
N GLY A 52 -0.99 4.70 -13.86
CA GLY A 52 -2.13 4.57 -14.79
C GLY A 52 -2.97 5.86 -14.85
N ASP A 53 -4.28 5.73 -14.60
CA ASP A 53 -5.21 6.87 -14.50
C ASP A 53 -5.35 7.34 -13.04
N CYS A 54 -4.35 8.08 -12.55
CA CYS A 54 -4.31 8.65 -11.20
C CYS A 54 -4.51 7.62 -10.07
N GLY A 55 -3.78 6.52 -10.16
CA GLY A 55 -3.80 5.41 -9.23
C GLY A 55 -2.85 5.54 -8.04
N ILE A 56 -2.66 4.42 -7.34
CA ILE A 56 -1.82 4.30 -6.15
C ILE A 56 -1.08 2.96 -6.14
N ALA A 57 0.14 2.96 -5.60
CA ALA A 57 0.92 1.75 -5.37
C ALA A 57 1.10 1.49 -3.87
N ASN A 58 1.09 0.21 -3.50
CA ASN A 58 1.27 -0.27 -2.15
C ASN A 58 2.31 -1.40 -2.10
N PHE A 59 3.11 -1.40 -1.04
CA PHE A 59 4.07 -2.44 -0.71
C PHE A 59 3.74 -2.99 0.67
N PHE A 60 3.51 -4.29 0.75
CA PHE A 60 3.16 -4.97 1.98
C PHE A 60 4.21 -6.00 2.36
N VAL A 61 4.43 -6.13 3.67
CA VAL A 61 5.38 -7.08 4.24
C VAL A 61 4.70 -7.92 5.31
N ARG A 62 5.16 -9.16 5.47
CA ARG A 62 4.81 -10.00 6.61
C ARG A 62 5.55 -9.50 7.84
N LYS A 63 4.96 -9.71 9.03
CA LYS A 63 5.57 -9.32 10.29
C LYS A 63 6.90 -10.03 10.53
N GLU A 64 6.95 -11.33 10.24
CA GLU A 64 8.11 -12.20 10.41
C GLU A 64 9.26 -11.75 9.49
N ASP A 65 8.93 -11.40 8.25
CA ASP A 65 9.89 -10.88 7.28
C ASP A 65 10.46 -9.52 7.72
N LEU A 66 9.61 -8.61 8.21
CA LEU A 66 10.04 -7.31 8.72
C LEU A 66 10.96 -7.43 9.95
N LEU A 67 10.66 -8.34 10.89
CA LEU A 67 11.49 -8.59 12.07
C LEU A 67 12.88 -9.13 11.69
N ASN A 68 12.96 -9.92 10.63
CA ASN A 68 14.22 -10.48 10.12
C ASN A 68 14.92 -9.57 9.10
N LEU A 69 14.41 -8.35 8.86
CA LEU A 69 14.88 -7.45 7.81
C LEU A 69 14.94 -8.11 6.42
N ASN A 70 14.06 -9.08 6.17
CA ASN A 70 13.99 -9.82 4.94
C ASN A 70 12.94 -9.19 4.01
N PHE A 71 13.37 -8.56 2.93
CA PHE A 71 12.47 -7.94 1.94
C PHE A 71 12.39 -8.75 0.63
N SER A 72 12.75 -10.04 0.65
CA SER A 72 12.66 -10.90 -0.54
C SER A 72 11.23 -11.30 -0.92
N ASN A 73 10.26 -11.06 -0.03
CA ASN A 73 8.86 -11.50 -0.15
C ASN A 73 7.87 -10.34 0.08
N VAL A 74 8.16 -9.18 -0.52
CA VAL A 74 7.28 -8.01 -0.47
C VAL A 74 6.14 -8.21 -1.48
N LEU A 75 4.90 -8.03 -1.02
CA LEU A 75 3.75 -7.94 -1.91
C LEU A 75 3.67 -6.54 -2.49
N TYR A 76 3.73 -6.44 -3.81
CA TYR A 76 3.55 -5.19 -4.54
C TYR A 76 2.18 -5.20 -5.22
N ASN A 77 1.42 -4.14 -4.99
CA ASN A 77 0.13 -3.89 -5.63
C ASN A 77 0.12 -2.48 -6.21
N TRP A 78 -0.55 -2.29 -7.35
CA TRP A 78 -0.96 -0.97 -7.79
C TRP A 78 -2.32 -1.08 -8.50
N ASP A 79 -3.15 -0.06 -8.33
CA ASP A 79 -4.45 0.05 -9.00
C ASP A 79 -4.71 1.50 -9.40
N CYS A 80 -5.61 1.71 -10.37
CA CYS A 80 -6.06 3.02 -10.81
C CYS A 80 -7.58 3.04 -11.05
N CYS A 81 -8.11 4.22 -11.38
CA CYS A 81 -9.51 4.37 -11.78
C CYS A 81 -9.81 3.63 -13.10
#